data_AF-A0A4R6NZY2-F1
#
_entry.id   AF-A0A4R6NZY2-F1
#
_cell.length_a   1.000
_cell.length_b   1.000
_cell.length_c   1.000
_cell.angle_alpha   90.00
_cell.angle_beta   90.00
_cell.angle_gamma   90.00
#
_symmetry.space_group_name_H-M   'P 1'
#
loop_
_entity.id
_entity.type
_entity.pdbx_description
1 polymer ?
#
loop_
_entity_poly.entity_id
_entity_poly.type
_entity_poly.pdbx_seq_one_letter_code
_entity_poly.pdbx_strand_id
1 'polypeptide(L)' 'MTTPIQLGELGGWLVYPVAGTRAGEGGDCYEVVYFGDRELDALRYANRHDGFRAVYAQPGQSLLQAVDAMEAAAHD' A
#
# COMPACT_ATOMS: atom_id res chain seq x y z
N MET A 1 3.93 18.72 5.01
CA MET A 1 5.14 17.88 5.07
C MET A 1 4.68 16.48 5.41
N THR A 2 4.63 15.58 4.42
CA THR A 2 4.21 14.19 4.62
C THR A 2 5.47 13.38 4.91
N THR A 3 5.63 12.94 6.16
CA THR A 3 6.78 12.14 6.57
C THR A 3 6.68 10.76 5.90
N PRO A 4 7.70 10.31 5.14
CA PRO A 4 7.69 8.98 4.57
C PRO A 4 7.74 7.94 5.70
N ILE A 5 6.82 6.97 5.66
CA ILE A 5 6.85 5.82 6.56
C ILE A 5 8.09 5.00 6.21
N GLN A 6 9.10 4.98 7.08
CA GLN A 6 10.20 4.02 6.97
C GLN A 6 9.73 2.68 7.55
N LEU A 7 9.53 1.70 6.66
CA LEU A 7 9.37 0.31 7.04
C LEU A 7 10.69 -0.14 7.68
N GLY A 8 10.63 -0.85 8.81
CA GLY A 8 11.83 -1.33 9.51
C GLY A 8 12.67 -2.28 8.65
N GLU A 9 13.74 -2.85 9.25
CA GLU A 9 14.64 -3.82 8.59
C GLU A 9 13.93 -5.09 8.07
N LEU A 10 12.67 -5.28 8.46
CA LEU A 10 11.78 -6.33 7.98
C LEU A 10 10.70 -5.63 7.14
N GLY A 11 10.56 -6.02 5.88
CA GLY A 11 9.52 -5.52 5.00
C GLY A 11 8.13 -5.76 5.59
N GLY A 12 7.10 -5.26 4.94
CA GLY A 12 5.76 -5.48 5.46
C GLY A 12 4.63 -5.15 4.52
N TRP A 13 3.48 -5.69 4.90
CA TRP A 13 2.20 -5.47 4.27
C TRP A 13 1.67 -4.08 4.59
N LEU A 14 1.32 -3.38 3.53
CA LEU A 14 0.75 -2.06 3.52
C LEU A 14 -0.58 -2.10 2.80
N VAL A 15 -1.54 -1.31 3.26
CA VAL A 15 -2.79 -1.07 2.54
C VAL A 15 -2.88 0.42 2.20
N TYR A 16 -3.17 0.73 0.94
CA TYR A 16 -3.22 2.09 0.41
C TYR A 16 -4.45 2.29 -0.48
N PRO A 17 -5.00 3.52 -0.55
CA PRO A 17 -6.07 3.85 -1.47
C PRO A 17 -5.51 4.03 -2.90
N VAL A 18 -6.23 3.52 -3.88
CA VAL A 18 -5.91 3.65 -5.30
C VAL A 18 -6.53 4.95 -5.83
N ALA A 19 -5.68 5.86 -6.31
CA ALA A 19 -6.10 7.14 -6.85
C ALA A 19 -7.18 6.97 -7.95
N GLY A 20 -8.21 7.82 -7.90
CA GLY A 20 -9.31 7.81 -8.88
C GLY A 20 -10.38 6.75 -8.66
N THR A 21 -10.26 5.88 -7.65
CA THR A 21 -11.29 4.88 -7.31
C THR A 21 -12.40 5.42 -6.40
N ARG A 22 -12.27 6.67 -5.91
CA ARG A 22 -13.26 7.33 -5.05
C ARG A 22 -13.57 8.76 -5.50
N ALA A 23 -14.86 9.12 -5.41
CA ALA A 23 -15.33 10.47 -5.70
C ALA A 23 -14.95 11.44 -4.57
N GLY A 24 -14.20 12.50 -4.89
CA GLY A 24 -13.85 13.57 -3.94
C GLY A 24 -12.48 13.45 -3.26
N GLU A 25 -11.69 12.41 -3.57
CA GLU A 25 -10.32 12.28 -3.06
C GLU A 25 -9.35 13.11 -3.92
N GLY A 26 -9.23 14.40 -3.57
CA GLY A 26 -8.17 15.26 -4.07
C GLY A 26 -6.82 14.84 -3.51
N GLY A 27 -5.98 14.22 -4.35
CA GLY A 27 -4.52 14.33 -4.46
C GLY A 27 -3.58 14.08 -3.26
N ASP A 28 -3.91 14.52 -2.04
CA ASP A 28 -2.89 14.95 -1.08
C ASP A 28 -2.87 14.20 0.27
N CYS A 29 -3.83 13.30 0.54
CA CYS A 29 -3.82 12.47 1.75
C CYS A 29 -4.02 10.98 1.40
N TYR A 30 -2.92 10.28 1.16
CA TYR A 30 -2.92 8.81 1.12
C TYR A 30 -2.88 8.29 2.56
N GLU A 31 -4.00 7.76 3.05
CA GLU A 31 -4.00 6.98 4.29
C GLU A 31 -3.35 5.62 4.00
N VAL A 32 -2.14 5.40 4.53
CA VAL A 32 -1.43 4.14 4.39
C VAL A 32 -1.48 3.40 5.72
N VAL A 33 -2.02 2.18 5.72
CA VAL A 33 -2.15 1.35 6.92
C VAL A 33 -1.07 0.27 6.90
N TYR A 34 -0.25 0.20 7.94
CA TYR A 34 0.83 -0.79 8.08
C TYR A 34 0.37 -2.00 8.89
N PHE A 35 0.51 -3.19 8.31
CA PHE A 35 0.15 -4.47 8.92
C PHE A 35 1.37 -5.30 9.34
N GLY A 36 2.58 -4.95 8.89
CA GLY A 36 3.79 -5.71 9.18
C GLY A 36 3.79 -7.06 8.47
N ASP A 37 4.04 -8.13 9.20
CA ASP A 37 4.03 -9.51 8.70
C ASP A 37 2.61 -10.10 8.54
N ARG A 38 1.57 -9.37 8.94
CA ARG A 38 0.17 -9.83 8.94
C ARG A 38 -0.49 -9.70 7.57
N GLU A 39 -0.05 -10.54 6.63
CA GLU A 39 -0.59 -10.62 5.25
C GLU A 39 -2.11 -10.71 5.21
N LEU A 40 -2.66 -11.71 5.92
CA LEU A 40 -4.08 -12.02 5.85
C LEU A 40 -4.95 -10.87 6.37
N ASP A 41 -4.47 -10.14 7.38
CA ASP A 41 -5.17 -8.98 7.92
C ASP A 41 -5.15 -7.81 6.93
N ALA A 42 -4.03 -7.58 6.25
CA ALA A 42 -3.90 -6.57 5.20
C ALA A 42 -4.84 -6.86 4.02
N LEU A 43 -4.86 -8.10 3.53
CA LEU A 43 -5.75 -8.54 2.45
C LEU A 43 -7.23 -8.42 2.85
N ARG A 44 -7.58 -8.81 4.07
CA ARG A 44 -8.95 -8.66 4.60
C ARG A 44 -9.34 -7.21 4.79
N TYR A 45 -8.40 -6.32 5.11
CA TYR A 45 -8.66 -4.90 5.18
C TYR A 45 -8.93 -4.34 3.78
N ALA A 46 -8.03 -4.57 2.82
CA ALA A 46 -8.22 -4.12 1.44
C ALA A 46 -9.55 -4.61 0.83
N ASN A 47 -9.91 -5.88 1.02
CA ASN A 47 -11.17 -6.44 0.51
C ASN A 47 -12.43 -5.88 1.18
N ARG A 48 -12.32 -5.29 2.38
CA ARG A 48 -13.46 -4.66 3.08
C ARG A 48 -13.63 -3.18 2.72
N HIS A 49 -12.61 -2.57 2.12
CA HIS A 49 -12.58 -1.14 1.83
C HIS A 49 -12.43 -0.92 0.33
N ASP A 50 -13.54 -0.64 -0.35
CA ASP A 50 -13.55 -0.34 -1.78
C ASP A 50 -12.58 0.81 -2.11
N GLY A 51 -11.76 0.58 -3.13
CA GLY A 51 -10.70 1.49 -3.55
C GLY A 51 -9.36 1.29 -2.85
N PHE A 52 -9.22 0.32 -1.93
CA PHE A 52 -7.94 0.00 -1.29
C PHE A 52 -7.28 -1.22 -1.93
N ARG A 53 -5.95 -1.23 -1.92
CA ARG A 53 -5.11 -2.37 -2.31
C ARG A 53 -4.09 -2.68 -1.23
N ALA A 54 -3.79 -3.95 -1.07
CA ALA A 54 -2.69 -4.42 -0.23
C ALA A 54 -1.45 -4.67 -1.08
N VAL A 55 -0.28 -4.34 -0.56
CA VAL A 55 1.02 -4.61 -1.21
C VAL A 55 2.05 -4.94 -0.14
N TYR A 56 2.95 -5.86 -0.46
CA TYR A 56 4.13 -6.12 0.36
C TYR A 56 5.28 -5.24 -0.11
N ALA A 57 5.84 -4.43 0.78
CA ALA A 57 7.03 -3.64 0.52
C ALA A 57 8.25 -4.27 1.21
N GLN A 58 9.32 -4.50 0.44
CA GLN A 58 10.58 -5.04 0.94
C GLN A 58 11.27 -4.06 1.91
N PRO A 59 12.22 -4.51 2.75
CA PRO A 59 13.03 -3.62 3.58
C PRO A 59 13.64 -2.48 2.76
N GLY A 60 13.45 -1.24 3.21
CA GLY A 60 13.95 -0.04 2.53
C GLY A 60 13.21 0.35 1.23
N GLN A 61 12.22 -0.43 0.80
CA GLN A 61 11.39 -0.10 -0.35
C GLN A 61 10.30 0.90 0.05
N SER A 62 10.10 1.93 -0.77
CA SER A 62 8.96 2.82 -0.64
C SER A 62 7.68 2.16 -1.14
N LEU A 63 6.52 2.66 -0.69
CA LEU A 63 5.23 2.19 -1.18
C LEU A 63 5.12 2.26 -2.71
N LEU A 64 5.57 3.38 -3.31
CA LEU A 64 5.52 3.56 -4.77
C LEU A 64 6.32 2.49 -5.50
N GLN A 65 7.55 2.24 -5.06
CA GLN A 65 8.39 1.18 -5.63
C GLN A 65 7.77 -0.22 -5.48
N ALA A 66 7.04 -0.47 -4.40
CA ALA A 66 6.36 -1.75 -4.18
C ALA A 66 5.17 -1.94 -5.12
N VAL A 67 4.40 -0.87 -5.35
CA VAL A 67 3.28 -0.88 -6.30
C VAL A 67 3.79 -1.07 -7.73
N ASP A 68 4.81 -0.31 -8.15
CA ASP A 68 5.39 -0.43 -9.50
C ASP A 68 5.88 -1.86 -9.77
N ALA A 69 6.55 -2.48 -8.79
CA ALA A 69 7.04 -3.84 -8.90
C ALA A 69 5.89 -4.88 -9.00
N MET A 70 4.82 -4.69 -8.24
CA MET A 70 3.64 -5.55 -8.29
C MET A 70 2.91 -5.42 -9.63
N GLU A 71 2.79 -4.20 -10.17
CA GLU A 71 2.14 -3.95 -11.46
C GLU A 71 2.98 -4.50 -12.62
N ALA A 72 4.31 -4.39 -12.56
CA ALA A 72 5.19 -5.04 -13.53
C ALA A 72 5.01 -6.56 -13.55
N ALA A 73 4.93 -7.19 -12.37
CA ALA A 73 4.74 -8.64 -12.24
C ALA A 73 3.35 -9.13 -12.70
N ALA A 74 2.34 -8.26 -12.81
CA ALA A 74 1.00 -8.61 -13.28
C ALA A 74 0.87 -8.59 -14.82
N HIS A 75 1.87 -8.08 -15.54
CA HIS A 75 1.88 -7.95 -17.00
C HIS A 75 2.79 -8.97 -17.71
N ASP A 76 3.52 -9.79 -16.96
CA ASP A 76 4.28 -10.96 -17.44
C ASP A 76 3.43 -12.25 -17.37
#